data_AF-A0AAD8IQP5-F1
#
_entry.id   AF-A0AAD8IQP5-F1
#
_cell.length_a   1.000
_cell.length_b   1.000
_cell.length_c   1.000
_cell.angle_alpha   90.00
_cell.angle_beta   90.00
_cell.angle_gamma   90.00
#
_symmetry.space_group_name_H-M   'P 1'
#
loop_
_entity.id
_entity.type
_entity.pdbx_description
1 polymer ?
#
loop_
_entity_poly.entity_id
_entity_poly.type
_entity_poly.pdbx_seq_one_letter_code
_entity_poly.pdbx_strand_id
1 'polypeptide(L)'
;MKQKVVIKVAMCSPKKSRVKAMKIAATSYGVEAVALKGDDKDQIEVIGEGIDTIELAKSLRKYVGRADVVSVGPFNEEKIEEKTNENKDPVPICSCGYTCPPSSYGPAPCYYEPCRDPSCSIM
;
A
#
# COMPACT_ATOMS: atom_id res chain seq x y z
N MET A 1 -13.48 19.53 2.05
CA MET A 1 -14.07 18.74 0.94
C MET A 1 -13.30 17.44 0.82
N LYS A 2 -14.00 16.30 0.84
CA LYS A 2 -13.35 15.00 0.70
C LYS A 2 -12.89 14.75 -0.75
N GLN A 3 -11.79 14.04 -0.88
CA GLN A 3 -11.17 13.66 -2.15
C GLN A 3 -11.08 12.14 -2.23
N LYS A 4 -11.20 11.63 -3.45
CA LYS A 4 -10.89 10.26 -3.82
C LYS A 4 -9.70 10.25 -4.75
N VAL A 5 -8.68 9.51 -4.35
CA VAL A 5 -7.43 9.35 -5.09
C VAL A 5 -7.29 7.87 -5.45
N VAL A 6 -6.96 7.57 -6.70
CA VAL A 6 -6.68 6.21 -7.16
C VAL A 6 -5.25 6.17 -7.69
N ILE A 7 -4.43 5.28 -7.12
CA ILE A 7 -3.02 5.12 -7.49
C ILE A 7 -2.80 3.66 -7.91
N LYS A 8 -2.30 3.45 -9.12
CA LYS A 8 -1.85 2.15 -9.59
C LYS A 8 -0.41 1.92 -9.13
N VAL A 9 -0.12 0.78 -8.52
CA VAL A 9 1.20 0.45 -7.98
C VAL A 9 1.66 -0.89 -8.54
N ALA A 10 2.85 -0.90 -9.15
CA ALA A 10 3.51 -2.12 -9.57
C ALA A 10 4.04 -2.87 -8.34
N MET A 11 3.46 -4.04 -8.06
CA MET A 11 3.72 -4.84 -6.86
C MET A 11 4.40 -6.16 -7.23
N CYS A 12 5.72 -6.25 -7.02
CA CYS A 12 6.50 -7.45 -7.39
C CYS A 12 6.23 -8.67 -6.48
N SER A 13 5.73 -8.46 -5.26
CA SER A 13 5.50 -9.53 -4.28
C SER A 13 4.12 -9.37 -3.64
N PRO A 14 3.07 -10.07 -4.10
CA PRO A 14 1.68 -9.74 -3.81
C PRO A 14 1.35 -9.61 -2.32
N LYS A 15 1.84 -10.51 -1.46
CA LYS A 15 1.49 -10.48 -0.02
C LYS A 15 2.19 -9.34 0.74
N LYS A 16 3.53 -9.25 0.62
CA LYS A 16 4.34 -8.30 1.40
C LYS A 16 4.18 -6.86 0.90
N SER A 17 4.17 -6.66 -0.42
CA SER A 17 4.08 -5.31 -1.01
C SER A 17 2.70 -4.69 -0.81
N ARG A 18 1.60 -5.47 -0.91
CA ARG A 18 0.24 -4.98 -0.60
C ARG A 18 0.10 -4.49 0.82
N VAL A 19 0.58 -5.27 1.80
CA VAL A 19 0.53 -4.86 3.22
C VAL A 19 1.32 -3.58 3.45
N LYS A 20 2.53 -3.48 2.86
CA LYS A 20 3.36 -2.28 2.97
C LYS A 20 2.72 -1.06 2.31
N ALA A 21 2.13 -1.24 1.13
CA ALA A 21 1.47 -0.17 0.39
C ALA A 21 0.22 0.34 1.12
N MET A 22 -0.62 -0.56 1.64
CA MET A 22 -1.75 -0.21 2.51
C MET A 22 -1.30 0.54 3.75
N LYS A 23 -0.22 0.06 4.41
CA LYS A 23 0.30 0.74 5.60
C LYS A 23 0.73 2.16 5.30
N ILE A 24 1.48 2.38 4.22
CA ILE A 24 1.93 3.73 3.81
C ILE A 24 0.73 4.64 3.53
N ALA A 25 -0.24 4.15 2.75
CA ALA A 25 -1.44 4.92 2.42
C ALA A 25 -2.32 5.22 3.64
N ALA A 26 -2.45 4.28 4.59
CA ALA A 26 -3.23 4.51 5.81
C ALA A 26 -2.52 5.48 6.79
N THR A 27 -1.19 5.58 6.73
CA THR A 27 -0.41 6.49 7.59
C THR A 27 -0.24 7.89 7.01
N SER A 28 -0.59 8.12 5.74
CA SER A 28 -0.47 9.46 5.15
C SER A 28 -1.49 10.43 5.74
N TYR A 29 -1.10 11.69 5.83
CA TYR A 29 -1.93 12.74 6.38
C TYR A 29 -3.22 12.92 5.58
N GLY A 30 -4.32 13.15 6.30
CA GLY A 30 -5.62 13.43 5.70
C GLY A 30 -6.38 12.20 5.19
N VAL A 31 -5.86 10.99 5.39
CA VAL A 31 -6.53 9.75 4.94
C VAL A 31 -7.55 9.26 5.96
N GLU A 32 -8.76 8.97 5.49
CA GLU A 32 -9.88 8.42 6.27
C GLU A 32 -10.10 6.94 5.95
N ALA A 33 -10.00 6.56 4.67
CA ALA A 33 -10.17 5.18 4.23
C ALA A 33 -9.21 4.81 3.09
N VAL A 34 -8.82 3.53 3.07
CA VAL A 34 -7.97 2.95 2.03
C VAL A 34 -8.52 1.60 1.61
N ALA A 35 -8.58 1.34 0.30
CA ALA A 35 -8.99 0.05 -0.25
C ALA A 35 -8.07 -0.38 -1.40
N LEU A 36 -7.85 -1.69 -1.53
CA LEU A 36 -7.22 -2.27 -2.70
C LEU A 36 -8.29 -2.67 -3.73
N LYS A 37 -8.09 -2.27 -4.98
CA LYS A 37 -8.96 -2.55 -6.13
C LYS A 37 -8.17 -3.04 -7.35
N GLY A 38 -8.90 -3.41 -8.39
CA GLY A 38 -8.38 -4.06 -9.59
C GLY A 38 -8.39 -5.58 -9.44
N ASP A 39 -8.53 -6.29 -10.55
CA ASP A 39 -8.49 -7.76 -10.58
C ASP A 39 -7.18 -8.29 -9.99
N ASP A 40 -6.07 -7.59 -10.28
CA ASP A 40 -4.74 -7.90 -9.76
C ASP A 40 -4.44 -7.30 -8.38
N LYS A 41 -5.39 -6.54 -7.80
CA LYS A 41 -5.24 -5.81 -6.53
C LYS A 41 -4.00 -4.91 -6.54
N ASP A 42 -3.79 -4.23 -7.65
CA ASP A 42 -2.67 -3.34 -7.97
C ASP A 42 -3.06 -1.85 -7.85
N GLN A 43 -4.33 -1.54 -7.60
CA GLN A 43 -4.80 -0.18 -7.40
C GLN A 43 -5.14 0.09 -5.93
N ILE A 44 -4.70 1.25 -5.44
CA ILE A 44 -5.00 1.74 -4.10
C ILE A 44 -5.96 2.91 -4.25
N GLU A 45 -7.18 2.75 -3.75
CA GLU A 45 -8.11 3.86 -3.55
C GLU A 45 -7.89 4.44 -2.16
N VAL A 46 -7.76 5.76 -2.09
CA VAL A 46 -7.60 6.53 -0.86
C VAL A 46 -8.70 7.59 -0.82
N ILE A 47 -9.40 7.65 0.30
CA ILE A 47 -10.46 8.64 0.56
C ILE A 47 -10.07 9.43 1.79
N GLY A 48 -10.26 10.75 1.75
CA GLY A 48 -9.94 11.61 2.87
C GLY A 48 -9.93 13.09 2.51
N GLU A 49 -9.48 13.93 3.44
CA GLU A 49 -9.45 15.39 3.31
C GLU A 49 -8.03 15.91 3.51
N GLY A 50 -7.56 16.78 2.60
CA GLY A 50 -6.20 17.32 2.67
C GLY A 50 -5.12 16.31 2.30
N ILE A 51 -5.43 15.32 1.45
CA ILE A 51 -4.46 14.30 1.01
C ILE A 51 -3.41 14.95 0.11
N ASP A 52 -2.14 14.87 0.50
CA ASP A 52 -1.02 15.20 -0.39
C ASP A 52 -0.77 14.03 -1.35
N THR A 53 -1.38 14.12 -2.53
CA THR A 53 -1.23 13.14 -3.61
C THR A 53 0.22 12.97 -4.07
N ILE A 54 1.02 14.04 -4.03
CA ILE A 54 2.42 14.02 -4.48
C ILE A 54 3.28 13.29 -3.46
N GLU A 55 3.13 13.61 -2.18
CA GLU A 55 3.87 12.95 -1.10
C GLU A 55 3.49 11.46 -0.98
N LEU A 56 2.20 11.15 -1.12
CA LEU A 56 1.71 9.76 -1.14
C LEU A 56 2.34 8.97 -2.31
N ALA A 57 2.29 9.52 -3.54
CA ALA A 57 2.88 8.87 -4.71
C ALA A 57 4.41 8.73 -4.57
N LYS A 58 5.11 9.74 -4.04
CA LYS A 58 6.55 9.68 -3.76
C LYS A 58 6.89 8.57 -2.76
N SER A 59 6.11 8.45 -1.69
CA SER A 59 6.31 7.43 -0.67
C SER A 59 6.11 6.02 -1.22
N LEU A 60 5.07 5.82 -2.04
CA LEU A 60 4.83 4.54 -2.71
C LEU A 60 5.96 4.19 -3.69
N ARG A 61 6.42 5.17 -4.50
CA ARG A 61 7.57 5.03 -5.40
C ARG A 61 8.84 4.63 -4.69
N LYS A 62 9.08 5.19 -3.50
CA LYS A 62 10.30 4.95 -2.71
C LYS A 62 10.30 3.58 -2.03
N TYR A 63 9.16 3.14 -1.49
CA TYR A 63 9.12 2.01 -0.57
C TYR A 63 8.46 0.74 -1.11
N VAL A 64 7.66 0.84 -2.17
CA VAL A 64 6.89 -0.29 -2.72
C VAL A 64 7.34 -0.61 -4.15
N GLY A 65 7.31 0.36 -5.04
CA GLY A 65 7.57 0.16 -6.47
C GLY A 65 6.99 1.30 -7.30
N ARG A 66 7.03 1.19 -8.63
CA ARG A 66 6.45 2.22 -9.53
C ARG A 66 5.00 2.49 -9.16
N ALA A 67 4.64 3.76 -9.02
CA ALA A 67 3.29 4.17 -8.66
C ALA A 67 2.84 5.33 -9.53
N ASP A 68 1.67 5.20 -10.15
CA ASP A 68 1.10 6.17 -11.07
C ASP A 68 -0.28 6.59 -10.58
N VAL A 69 -0.48 7.91 -10.49
CA VAL A 69 -1.76 8.48 -10.09
C VAL A 69 -2.71 8.36 -11.28
N VAL A 70 -3.77 7.58 -11.11
CA VAL A 70 -4.76 7.31 -12.15
C VAL A 70 -5.86 8.37 -12.14
N SER A 71 -6.36 8.71 -10.97
CA SER A 71 -7.40 9.74 -10.82
C SER A 71 -7.35 10.43 -9.47
N VAL A 72 -7.74 11.70 -9.48
CA VAL A 72 -7.95 12.54 -8.31
C VAL A 72 -9.23 13.31 -8.55
N GLY A 73 -10.19 13.21 -7.65
CA GLY A 73 -11.46 13.91 -7.78
C GLY A 73 -12.15 14.13 -6.44
N PRO A 74 -13.19 14.98 -6.40
CA PRO A 74 -14.04 15.09 -5.23
C PRO A 74 -14.70 13.75 -4.93
N PHE A 75 -14.79 13.41 -3.64
CA PHE A 75 -15.54 12.25 -3.21
C PHE A 75 -16.99 12.66 -2.92
N ASN A 76 -17.92 12.19 -3.76
CA ASN A 76 -19.36 12.35 -3.52
C ASN A 76 -19.88 11.11 -2.77
N GLU A 77 -20.45 11.33 -1.60
CA GLU A 77 -20.87 10.29 -0.65
C GLU A 77 -22.11 9.49 -1.12
N GLU A 78 -22.75 9.87 -2.23
CA GLU A 78 -24.01 9.29 -2.74
C GLU A 78 -23.90 7.84 -3.28
N LYS A 79 -22.77 7.14 -3.08
CA LYS A 79 -22.55 5.78 -3.60
C LYS A 79 -21.95 4.79 -2.58
N ILE A 80 -22.34 4.90 -1.31
CA ILE A 80 -21.95 3.96 -0.24
C ILE A 80 -23.19 3.37 0.43
N GLU A 81 -24.13 2.84 -0.33
CA GLU A 81 -25.04 1.82 0.18
C GLU A 81 -24.72 0.53 -0.57
N GLU A 82 -24.59 -0.57 0.17
CA GLU A 82 -24.16 -1.91 -0.28
C GLU A 82 -22.65 -2.16 -0.43
N LYS A 83 -21.97 -2.31 0.72
CA LYS A 83 -21.18 -3.52 1.10
C LYS A 83 -20.36 -3.25 2.37
N THR A 84 -21.06 -3.01 3.49
CA THR A 84 -20.50 -3.28 4.82
C THR A 84 -21.24 -4.51 5.34
N ASN A 85 -20.70 -5.71 5.10
CA ASN A 85 -21.03 -6.86 5.93
C ASN A 85 -19.87 -7.02 6.90
N GLU A 86 -20.19 -6.77 8.16
CA GLU A 86 -19.34 -6.93 9.31
C GLU A 86 -18.81 -8.37 9.38
N ASN A 87 -17.50 -8.53 9.46
CA ASN A 87 -16.97 -9.61 10.26
C ASN A 87 -15.80 -9.10 11.10
N LYS A 88 -16.10 -8.79 12.36
CA LYS A 88 -15.11 -8.61 13.41
C LYS A 88 -14.71 -10.01 13.88
N ASP A 89 -13.75 -10.62 13.21
CA ASP A 89 -13.05 -11.75 13.79
C ASP A 89 -11.97 -11.23 14.76
N PRO A 90 -11.95 -11.68 16.03
CA PRO A 90 -10.89 -11.32 16.96
C PRO A 90 -9.56 -11.91 16.47
N VAL A 91 -8.56 -11.03 16.39
CA VAL A 91 -7.18 -11.35 16.03
C VAL A 91 -6.71 -12.54 16.89
N PRO A 92 -6.38 -13.72 16.31
CA PRO A 92 -5.76 -14.77 17.09
C PRO A 92 -4.34 -14.31 17.40
N ILE A 93 -4.06 -14.13 18.68
CA ILE A 93 -2.71 -13.91 19.19
C ILE A 93 -1.89 -15.12 18.77
N CYS A 94 -0.99 -14.93 17.80
CA CYS A 94 -0.12 -16.00 17.33
C CYS A 94 0.96 -16.22 18.39
N SER A 95 0.73 -17.24 19.21
CA SER A 95 1.68 -17.90 20.09
C SER A 95 2.75 -18.63 19.27
N CYS A 96 3.64 -17.88 18.61
CA CYS A 96 4.87 -18.47 18.06
C CYS A 96 5.98 -18.27 19.08
N GLY A 97 6.17 -19.29 19.92
CA GLY A 97 7.31 -19.40 20.81
C GLY A 97 8.58 -19.68 20.02
N TYR A 98 9.30 -18.63 19.65
CA TYR A 98 10.73 -18.72 19.41
C TYR A 98 11.40 -17.50 20.03
N THR A 99 12.21 -17.79 21.05
CA THR A 99 13.18 -16.92 21.69
C THR A 99 13.91 -16.03 20.68
N CYS A 100 13.79 -14.71 20.83
CA CYS A 100 14.67 -13.76 20.18
C CYS A 100 15.98 -13.67 20.99
N PRO A 101 17.15 -14.02 20.44
CA PRO A 101 18.42 -13.69 21.10
C PRO A 101 18.66 -12.18 20.99
N PRO A 102 19.34 -11.56 21.98
CA PRO A 102 19.46 -10.12 22.06
C PRO A 102 20.42 -9.58 21.00
N SER A 103 19.97 -8.48 20.38
CA SER A 103 20.72 -7.47 19.63
C SER A 103 22.24 -7.53 19.73
N SER A 104 22.93 -7.70 18.59
CA SER A 104 24.23 -7.05 18.35
C SER A 104 24.62 -7.07 16.86
N TYR A 105 25.18 -5.94 16.41
CA TYR A 105 25.92 -5.67 15.16
C TYR A 105 25.17 -5.34 13.85
N GLY A 106 25.14 -4.02 13.56
CA GLY A 106 25.55 -3.44 12.27
C GLY A 106 24.48 -3.23 11.18
N PRO A 107 24.51 -2.11 10.43
CA PRO A 107 23.63 -1.92 9.29
C PRO A 107 24.16 -2.74 8.10
N ALA A 108 23.39 -3.73 7.65
CA ALA A 108 23.67 -4.40 6.39
C ALA A 108 23.48 -3.39 5.23
N PRO A 109 24.39 -3.34 4.23
CA PRO A 109 24.24 -2.47 3.09
C PRO A 109 23.03 -2.93 2.29
N CYS A 110 22.03 -2.06 2.16
CA CYS A 110 20.91 -2.25 1.24
C CYS A 110 21.48 -2.21 -0.19
N TYR A 111 21.92 -3.37 -0.70
CA TYR A 111 22.14 -3.53 -2.14
C TYR A 111 20.79 -3.29 -2.82
N TYR A 112 20.71 -2.18 -3.55
CA TYR A 112 19.61 -1.93 -4.48
C TYR A 112 19.76 -2.95 -5.60
N GLU A 113 19.09 -4.10 -5.45
CA GLU A 113 19.05 -5.10 -6.52
C GLU A 113 18.22 -4.50 -7.66
N PRO A 114 18.82 -4.18 -8.82
CA PRO A 114 18.07 -3.65 -9.95
C PRO A 114 17.08 -4.73 -10.37
N CYS A 115 15.82 -4.34 -10.56
CA CYS A 115 14.74 -5.22 -10.98
C CYS A 115 15.16 -6.10 -12.16
N ARG A 116 15.48 -7.37 -11.89
CA ARG A 116 15.81 -8.36 -12.91
C ARG A 116 14.51 -9.05 -13.31
N ASP A 117 13.87 -8.47 -14.32
CA ASP A 117 12.70 -9.06 -14.96
C ASP A 117 13.14 -10.34 -15.70
N PRO A 118 12.55 -11.53 -15.41
CA PRO A 118 12.86 -12.75 -16.17
C PRO A 118 12.32 -12.72 -17.62
N SER A 119 11.72 -11.61 -18.06
CA SER A 119 11.22 -11.40 -19.42
C SER A 119 12.10 -10.47 -20.28
N CYS A 120 13.12 -9.80 -19.72
CA CYS A 120 14.00 -8.92 -20.48
C CYS A 120 15.19 -9.71 -21.07
N SER A 121 14.99 -10.28 -22.26
CA SER A 121 16.11 -10.70 -23.11
C SER A 121 16.83 -9.45 -23.63
N ILE A 122 18.02 -9.19 -23.11
CA ILE A 122 19.01 -8.32 -23.74
C ILE A 122 19.63 -9.12 -24.89
N MET A 123 19.44 -8.66 -26.13
CA MET A 123 20.32 -8.97 -27.27
C MET A 123 21.62 -8.19 -27.13
#